data_AF-A0A527ZSA6-F1
#
_entry.id   AF-A0A527ZSA6-F1
#
_cell.length_a   1.000
_cell.length_b   1.000
_cell.length_c   1.000
_cell.angle_alpha   90.00
_cell.angle_beta   90.00
_cell.angle_gamma   90.00
#
_symmetry.space_group_name_H-M   'P 1'
#
loop_
_entity.id
_entity.type
_entity.pdbx_description
1 polymer ?
#
loop_
_entity_poly.entity_id
_entity_poly.type
_entity_poly.pdbx_seq_one_letter_code
_entity_poly.pdbx_strand_id
1 'polypeptide(L)'
;TGVLVVEGIKGTGDRFMVGLADPEPVPDGVLARVRDVHARLVGALGATRFEWVFDGAELWIVQLHSGASVSDGDVIVPGDAGEWVDFDVSQGLEALRSPSSLKPDTGITLDRRIGLTSHLADVLRKARVPARVGAR
;
A
#
# COMPACT_ATOMS: atom_id res chain seq x y z
N THR A 1 -1.30 17.50 -5.51
CA THR A 1 -0.92 16.47 -6.51
C THR A 1 -0.35 15.30 -5.74
N GLY A 2 -0.79 14.07 -6.03
CA GLY A 2 -0.23 12.89 -5.37
C GLY A 2 1.13 12.51 -5.97
N VAL A 3 2.04 11.98 -5.16
CA VAL A 3 3.32 11.42 -5.63
C VAL A 3 3.07 9.98 -6.07
N LEU A 4 3.56 9.60 -7.26
CA LEU A 4 3.53 8.20 -7.69
C LEU A 4 4.47 7.37 -6.81
N VAL A 5 3.91 6.43 -6.07
CA VAL A 5 4.66 5.43 -5.30
C VAL A 5 4.76 4.16 -6.15
N VAL A 6 5.97 3.65 -6.32
CA VAL A 6 6.25 2.36 -6.98
C VAL A 6 7.02 1.49 -6.01
N GLU A 7 6.43 0.36 -5.65
CA GLU A 7 7.01 -0.65 -4.76
C GLU A 7 7.00 -2.00 -5.47
N GLY A 8 7.93 -2.88 -5.08
CA GLY A 8 8.00 -4.24 -5.60
C GLY A 8 8.93 -5.11 -4.75
N ILE A 9 8.88 -6.41 -4.99
CA ILE A 9 9.76 -7.42 -4.40
C ILE A 9 10.23 -8.37 -5.50
N LYS A 10 11.45 -8.92 -5.39
CA LYS A 10 11.87 -10.01 -6.27
C LYS A 10 11.11 -11.30 -5.93
N GLY A 11 10.51 -11.93 -6.95
CA GLY A 11 9.77 -13.18 -6.80
C GLY A 11 8.26 -12.94 -6.76
N THR A 12 7.52 -13.74 -5.98
CA THR A 12 6.06 -13.59 -5.89
C THR A 12 5.68 -12.48 -4.91
N GLY A 13 4.61 -11.75 -5.22
CA GLY A 13 4.16 -10.60 -4.44
C GLY A 13 3.38 -10.95 -3.16
N ASP A 14 2.98 -12.21 -2.96
CA ASP A 14 2.01 -12.60 -1.93
C ASP A 14 2.39 -12.11 -0.52
N ARG A 15 3.66 -12.32 -0.13
CA ARG A 15 4.18 -11.92 1.18
C ARG A 15 4.23 -10.41 1.35
N PHE A 16 4.60 -9.69 0.30
CA PHE A 16 4.61 -8.23 0.28
C PHE A 16 3.19 -7.69 0.45
N MET A 17 2.22 -8.26 -0.27
CA MET A 17 0.83 -7.81 -0.23
C MET A 17 0.17 -7.95 1.15
N VAL A 18 0.66 -8.87 1.99
CA VAL A 18 0.18 -9.07 3.37
C VAL A 18 1.09 -8.47 4.45
N GLY A 19 2.13 -7.70 4.08
CA GLY A 19 3.03 -7.05 5.04
C GLY A 19 4.04 -7.98 5.71
N LEU A 20 4.25 -9.19 5.18
CA LEU A 20 5.25 -10.16 5.65
C LEU A 20 6.61 -10.05 4.95
N ALA A 21 6.74 -9.11 4.02
CA ALA A 21 7.98 -8.73 3.36
C ALA A 21 7.97 -7.23 3.06
N ASP A 22 9.12 -6.58 3.25
CA ASP A 22 9.32 -5.18 2.94
C ASP A 22 9.46 -4.95 1.43
N PRO A 23 9.11 -3.77 0.91
CA PRO A 23 9.45 -3.40 -0.46
C PRO A 23 10.97 -3.37 -0.65
N GLU A 24 11.42 -3.88 -1.80
CA GLU A 24 12.82 -3.88 -2.22
C GLU A 24 13.10 -2.76 -3.25
N PRO A 25 14.36 -2.34 -3.43
CA PRO A 25 14.73 -1.46 -4.53
C PRO A 25 14.34 -2.05 -5.89
N VAL A 26 13.50 -1.34 -6.63
CA VAL A 26 13.09 -1.74 -8.00
C VAL A 26 14.16 -1.29 -8.99
N PRO A 27 14.67 -2.19 -9.88
CA PRO A 27 15.65 -1.82 -10.89
C PRO A 27 15.16 -0.69 -11.82
N ASP A 28 16.04 0.25 -12.16
CA ASP A 28 15.69 1.46 -12.91
C ASP A 28 14.96 1.18 -14.25
N GLY A 29 15.39 0.16 -14.98
CA GLY A 29 14.76 -0.23 -16.24
C GLY A 29 13.32 -0.74 -16.07
N VAL A 30 13.03 -1.42 -14.95
CA VAL A 30 11.67 -1.86 -14.60
C VAL A 30 10.85 -0.66 -14.14
N LEU A 31 11.42 0.20 -13.31
CA LEU A 31 10.78 1.42 -12.82
C LEU A 31 10.37 2.37 -13.96
N ALA A 32 11.21 2.51 -14.99
CA ALA A 32 10.87 3.26 -16.20
C ALA A 32 9.65 2.68 -16.91
N ARG A 33 9.59 1.36 -17.12
CA ARG A 33 8.44 0.69 -17.73
C ARG A 33 7.15 0.86 -16.92
N VAL A 34 7.22 0.76 -15.59
CA VAL A 34 6.07 1.01 -14.71
C VAL A 34 5.57 2.44 -14.85
N ARG A 35 6.47 3.42 -14.89
CA ARG A 35 6.12 4.85 -15.08
C ARG A 35 5.46 5.10 -16.43
N ASP A 36 5.97 4.50 -17.50
CA ASP A 36 5.41 4.64 -18.85
C ASP A 36 4.00 4.05 -18.93
N VAL A 37 3.80 2.85 -18.36
CA VAL A 37 2.48 2.22 -18.28
C VAL A 37 1.52 3.05 -17.44
N HIS A 38 1.96 3.55 -16.28
CA HIS A 38 1.17 4.44 -15.44
C HIS A 38 0.75 5.71 -16.18
N ALA A 39 1.67 6.37 -16.90
CA ALA A 39 1.35 7.58 -17.66
C ALA A 39 0.28 7.32 -18.74
N ARG A 40 0.36 6.17 -19.42
CA ARG A 40 -0.64 5.75 -20.41
C ARG A 40 -2.01 5.49 -19.76
N LEU A 41 -2.04 4.78 -18.63
CA LEU A 41 -3.26 4.52 -17.88
C LEU A 41 -3.89 5.81 -17.38
N VAL A 42 -3.10 6.73 -16.84
CA VAL A 42 -3.60 8.03 -16.35
C VAL A 42 -4.18 8.86 -17.49
N GLY A 43 -3.51 8.88 -18.65
CA GLY A 43 -4.02 9.57 -19.83
C GLY A 43 -5.37 9.03 -20.33
N ALA A 44 -5.63 7.74 -20.13
CA ALA A 44 -6.85 7.08 -20.60
C ALA A 44 -7.99 7.03 -19.55
N LEU A 45 -7.66 6.88 -18.27
CA LEU A 45 -8.61 6.52 -17.21
C LEU A 45 -8.64 7.53 -16.05
N GLY A 46 -7.78 8.54 -16.06
CA GLY A 46 -7.59 9.45 -14.94
C GLY A 46 -6.77 8.81 -13.82
N ALA A 47 -6.96 9.20 -12.56
CA ALA A 47 -6.19 8.63 -11.46
C ALA A 47 -6.34 7.10 -11.39
N THR A 48 -5.23 6.36 -11.33
CA THR A 48 -5.22 4.89 -11.33
C THR A 48 -4.19 4.33 -10.36
N ARG A 49 -4.45 3.13 -9.86
CA ARG A 49 -3.51 2.28 -9.14
C ARG A 49 -3.54 0.88 -9.73
N PHE A 50 -2.39 0.22 -9.87
CA PHE A 50 -2.34 -1.14 -10.38
C PHE A 50 -1.25 -1.97 -9.72
N GLU A 51 -1.47 -3.27 -9.68
CA GLU A 51 -0.47 -4.28 -9.32
C GLU A 51 0.16 -4.80 -10.60
N TRP A 52 1.47 -5.07 -10.54
CA TRP A 52 2.27 -5.40 -11.70
C TRP A 52 3.25 -6.54 -11.44
N VAL A 53 3.62 -7.24 -12.51
CA VAL A 53 4.68 -8.26 -12.51
C VAL A 53 5.59 -7.99 -13.71
N PHE A 54 6.90 -8.15 -13.52
CA PHE A 54 7.88 -8.11 -14.62
C PHE A 54 8.50 -9.50 -14.77
N ASP A 55 8.34 -10.11 -15.93
CA ASP A 55 8.79 -11.49 -16.19
C ASP A 55 10.24 -11.58 -16.69
N GLY A 56 10.92 -10.44 -16.82
CA GLY A 56 12.25 -10.31 -17.42
C GLY A 56 12.24 -9.69 -18.81
N ALA A 57 11.08 -9.64 -19.47
CA ALA A 57 10.91 -9.07 -20.80
C ALA A 57 9.76 -8.06 -20.85
N GLU A 58 8.61 -8.39 -20.26
CA GLU A 58 7.37 -7.62 -20.33
C GLU A 58 6.83 -7.25 -18.93
N LEU A 59 6.13 -6.12 -18.88
CA LEU A 59 5.40 -5.66 -17.69
C LEU A 59 3.92 -6.07 -17.83
N TRP A 60 3.46 -6.90 -16.91
CA TRP A 60 2.08 -7.37 -16.85
C TRP A 60 1.33 -6.62 -15.76
N ILE A 61 0.13 -6.11 -16.08
CA ILE A 61 -0.80 -5.60 -15.07
C ILE A 61 -1.65 -6.78 -14.60
N VAL A 62 -1.58 -7.10 -13.31
CA VAL A 62 -2.33 -8.23 -12.73
C VAL A 62 -3.59 -7.78 -12.00
N GLN A 63 -3.68 -6.50 -11.61
CA GLN A 63 -4.89 -5.88 -11.07
C GLN A 63 -4.88 -4.38 -11.33
N LEU A 64 -6.04 -3.78 -11.64
CA LEU A 64 -6.18 -2.34 -11.93
C LEU A 64 -7.38 -1.76 -11.17
N HIS A 65 -7.18 -0.61 -10.55
CA HIS A 65 -8.22 0.20 -9.92
C HIS A 65 -8.20 1.62 -10.50
N SER A 66 -9.37 2.16 -10.82
CA SER A 66 -9.57 3.58 -11.10
C SER A 66 -9.91 4.33 -9.82
N GLY A 67 -9.38 5.54 -9.69
CA GLY A 67 -9.53 6.39 -8.51
C GLY A 67 -8.19 6.73 -7.85
N ALA A 68 -8.17 7.87 -7.16
CA ALA A 68 -7.00 8.32 -6.40
C ALA A 68 -6.91 7.60 -5.05
N SER A 69 -5.71 7.17 -4.68
CA SER A 69 -5.36 6.76 -3.32
C SER A 69 -4.34 7.77 -2.79
N VAL A 70 -4.60 8.37 -1.63
CA VAL A 70 -3.66 9.33 -1.02
C VAL A 70 -2.96 8.64 0.15
N SER A 71 -1.64 8.60 0.11
CA SER A 71 -0.76 8.22 1.22
C SER A 71 0.50 9.08 1.15
N ASP A 72 1.08 9.40 2.31
CA ASP A 72 2.24 10.29 2.42
C ASP A 72 3.26 9.72 3.41
N GLY A 73 4.43 9.30 2.92
CA GLY A 73 5.52 8.78 3.74
C GLY A 73 5.11 7.65 4.68
N ASP A 74 5.31 7.84 5.98
CA ASP A 74 4.95 6.87 7.03
C ASP A 74 3.45 6.91 7.41
N VAL A 75 2.66 7.75 6.76
CA VAL A 75 1.21 7.90 6.98
C VAL A 75 0.43 7.14 5.89
N ILE A 76 -0.30 6.12 6.33
CA ILE A 76 -1.12 5.27 5.45
C ILE A 76 -2.50 5.91 5.26
N VAL A 77 -3.11 6.33 6.37
CA VAL A 77 -4.39 7.05 6.39
C VAL A 77 -4.18 8.29 7.25
N PRO A 78 -4.30 9.50 6.68
CA PRO A 78 -4.13 10.73 7.43
C PRO A 78 -5.25 10.91 8.46
N GLY A 79 -4.91 11.51 9.59
CA GLY A 79 -5.85 11.86 10.65
C GLY A 79 -5.18 11.88 12.01
N ASP A 80 -5.86 12.52 12.96
CA ASP A 80 -5.48 12.52 14.37
C ASP A 80 -6.34 11.51 15.13
N ALA A 81 -5.79 10.99 16.23
CA ALA A 81 -6.49 10.12 17.16
C ALA A 81 -6.04 10.42 18.59
N GLY A 82 -6.98 10.44 19.52
CA GLY A 82 -6.74 10.59 20.96
C GLY A 82 -6.00 9.40 21.57
N GLU A 83 -6.16 8.20 21.00
CA GLU A 83 -5.44 6.99 21.40
C GLU A 83 -4.85 6.29 20.17
N TRP A 84 -3.66 5.69 20.31
CA TRP A 84 -3.02 4.88 19.27
C TRP A 84 -2.81 3.46 19.77
N VAL A 85 -3.31 2.49 19.01
CA VAL A 85 -3.15 1.06 19.32
C VAL A 85 -2.11 0.46 18.37
N ASP A 86 -1.15 -0.25 18.94
CA ASP A 86 -0.16 -1.00 18.17
C ASP A 86 -0.81 -2.26 17.59
N PHE A 87 -0.65 -2.48 16.29
CA PHE A 87 -1.11 -3.66 15.58
C PHE A 87 0.09 -4.48 15.11
N ASP A 88 0.13 -5.74 15.55
CA ASP A 88 1.09 -6.73 15.07
C ASP A 88 0.68 -7.22 13.69
N VAL A 89 1.42 -6.78 12.66
CA VAL A 89 1.17 -7.13 11.25
C VAL A 89 1.14 -8.64 11.02
N SER A 90 1.84 -9.44 11.84
CA SER A 90 1.85 -10.90 11.73
C SER A 90 0.51 -11.56 12.06
N GLN A 91 -0.41 -10.85 12.74
CA GLN A 91 -1.78 -11.33 12.96
C GLN A 91 -2.62 -11.35 11.68
N GLY A 92 -2.14 -10.70 10.61
CA GLY A 92 -2.71 -10.80 9.27
C GLY A 92 -3.95 -9.95 9.04
N LEU A 93 -4.44 -10.02 7.79
CA LEU A 93 -5.44 -9.09 7.25
C LEU A 93 -6.82 -9.21 7.92
N GLU A 94 -7.23 -10.42 8.30
CA GLU A 94 -8.54 -10.67 8.89
C GLU A 94 -8.68 -10.03 10.28
N ALA A 95 -7.61 -10.00 11.08
CA ALA A 95 -7.59 -9.30 12.36
C ALA A 95 -7.80 -7.79 12.18
N LEU A 96 -7.21 -7.20 11.13
CA LEU A 96 -7.41 -5.79 10.74
C LEU A 96 -8.80 -5.47 10.18
N ARG A 97 -9.46 -6.45 9.57
CA ARG A 97 -10.82 -6.32 9.01
C ARG A 97 -11.92 -6.30 10.05
N SER A 98 -11.57 -6.48 11.34
CA SER A 98 -12.49 -6.37 12.47
C SER A 98 -12.33 -5.04 13.26
N PRO A 99 -12.30 -3.84 12.63
CA PRO A 99 -12.12 -2.58 13.34
C PRO A 99 -13.37 -2.16 14.14
N SER A 100 -14.48 -2.89 14.03
CA SER A 100 -15.70 -2.66 14.81
C SER A 100 -15.51 -2.77 16.33
N SER A 101 -14.36 -3.25 16.79
CA SER A 101 -13.97 -3.28 18.20
C SER A 101 -13.14 -2.06 18.64
N LEU A 102 -12.66 -1.23 17.70
CA LEU A 102 -11.89 -0.03 18.04
C LEU A 102 -12.82 1.04 18.60
N LYS A 103 -12.39 1.66 19.70
CA LYS A 103 -13.12 2.79 20.27
C LYS A 103 -13.13 3.96 19.27
N PRO A 104 -14.12 4.85 19.35
CA PRO A 104 -14.04 6.14 18.67
C PRO A 104 -12.73 6.85 19.04
N ASP A 105 -12.19 7.64 18.11
CA ASP A 105 -10.95 8.43 18.31
C ASP A 105 -9.69 7.58 18.56
N THR A 106 -9.68 6.34 18.06
CA THR A 106 -8.50 5.45 18.07
C THR A 106 -7.87 5.38 16.69
N GLY A 107 -6.55 5.53 16.63
CA GLY A 107 -5.70 5.30 15.46
C GLY A 107 -4.90 4.00 15.59
N ILE A 108 -4.35 3.53 14.47
CA ILE A 108 -3.55 2.30 14.41
C ILE A 108 -2.09 2.64 14.09
N THR A 109 -1.18 2.17 14.94
CA THR A 109 0.27 2.14 14.63
C THR A 109 0.64 0.72 14.26
N LEU A 110 1.19 0.50 13.06
CA LEU A 110 1.69 -0.82 12.68
C LEU A 110 3.06 -1.08 13.34
N ASP A 111 3.27 -2.30 13.86
CA ASP A 111 4.52 -2.72 14.52
C ASP A 111 5.76 -2.74 13.60
N ARG A 112 5.54 -2.61 12.28
CA ARG A 112 6.57 -2.64 11.24
C ARG A 112 6.20 -1.80 10.03
N ARG A 113 7.22 -1.51 9.22
CA ARG A 113 7.03 -0.98 7.86
C ARG A 113 6.29 -1.99 7.00
N ILE A 114 5.43 -1.48 6.13
CA ILE A 114 4.71 -2.25 5.11
C ILE A 114 4.76 -1.47 3.80
N GLY A 115 4.51 -2.15 2.69
CA GLY A 115 4.29 -1.47 1.42
C GLY A 115 3.02 -0.62 1.46
N LEU A 116 3.10 0.64 1.04
CA LEU A 116 1.94 1.52 0.91
C LEU A 116 0.94 1.01 -0.14
N THR A 117 1.41 0.23 -1.11
CA THR A 117 0.61 -0.38 -2.17
C THR A 117 0.05 -1.77 -1.79
N SER A 118 0.36 -2.28 -0.59
CA SER A 118 -0.11 -3.58 -0.10
C SER A 118 -1.62 -3.63 0.20
N HIS A 119 -2.18 -4.84 0.30
CA HIS A 119 -3.57 -5.03 0.73
C HIS A 119 -3.81 -4.61 2.18
N LEU A 120 -2.77 -4.66 3.03
CA LEU A 120 -2.85 -4.21 4.42
C LEU A 120 -3.17 -2.71 4.47
N ALA A 121 -2.43 -1.92 3.70
CA ALA A 121 -2.66 -0.49 3.57
C ALA A 121 -4.06 -0.19 3.01
N ASP A 122 -4.55 -1.00 2.07
CA ASP A 122 -5.90 -0.84 1.51
C ASP A 122 -7.02 -1.11 2.52
N VAL A 123 -6.87 -2.11 3.39
CA VAL A 123 -7.86 -2.38 4.44
C VAL A 123 -7.98 -1.19 5.39
N LEU A 124 -6.86 -0.60 5.80
CA LEU A 124 -6.83 0.60 6.63
C LEU A 124 -7.53 1.78 5.94
N ARG A 125 -7.24 2.02 4.64
CA ARG A 125 -7.90 3.08 3.86
C ARG A 125 -9.41 2.88 3.78
N LYS A 126 -9.87 1.65 3.56
CA LYS A 126 -11.30 1.31 3.49
C LYS A 126 -11.99 1.50 4.84
N ALA A 127 -11.31 1.18 5.93
CA ALA A 127 -11.80 1.39 7.29
C ALA A 127 -11.87 2.89 7.68
N ARG A 128 -11.12 3.76 6.99
CA ARG A 128 -11.01 5.21 7.27
C ARG A 128 -10.57 5.50 8.71
N VAL A 129 -9.75 4.62 9.27
CA VAL A 129 -9.12 4.80 10.59
C VAL A 129 -7.75 5.43 10.39
N PRO A 130 -7.40 6.51 11.11
CA PRO A 130 -6.06 7.09 11.08
C PRO A 130 -5.01 6.00 11.31
N ALA A 131 -4.04 5.90 10.40
CA ALA A 131 -3.10 4.80 10.41
C ALA A 131 -1.72 5.24 9.96
N ARG A 132 -0.70 4.79 10.71
CA ARG A 132 0.69 5.10 10.45
C ARG A 132 1.59 3.89 10.68
N VAL A 133 2.77 3.96 10.10
CA VAL A 133 3.82 2.98 10.29
C VAL A 133 4.63 3.33 11.54
N GLY A 134 4.87 2.37 12.42
CA GLY A 134 5.75 2.53 13.57
C GLY A 134 7.20 2.74 13.12
N ALA A 135 7.90 3.68 13.77
CA ALA A 135 9.31 3.91 13.49
C ALA A 135 10.14 2.71 13.94
N ARG A 136 10.91 2.14 13.02
CA ARG A 136 12.10 1.37 13.34
C ARG A 136 13.25 1.82 12.46
#